data_AF-A0A941MV65-F1
#
_entry.id   AF-A0A941MV65-F1
#
_cell.length_a   1.000
_cell.length_b   1.000
_cell.length_c   1.000
_cell.angle_alpha   90.00
_cell.angle_beta   90.00
_cell.angle_gamma   90.00
#
_symmetry.space_group_name_H-M   'P 1'
#
loop_
_entity.id
_entity.type
_entity.pdbx_description
1 polymer ?
#
loop_
_entity_poly.entity_id
_entity_poly.type
_entity_poly.pdbx_seq_one_letter_code
_entity_poly.pdbx_strand_id
1 'polypeptide(L)' 'MIAFDADVFSLILVGDPEYSKRASRIAIQQQAIPVVVVEEILRGRLNSIRQAESEKGNLKIERAYQLFEATLA' A
#
# COMPACT_ATOMS: atom_id res chain seq x y z
N MET A 1 19.41 -8.35 -2.82
CA MET A 1 18.31 -7.38 -2.85
C MET A 1 17.05 -8.15 -3.21
N ILE A 2 15.98 -7.97 -2.43
CA ILE A 2 14.67 -8.60 -2.56
C ILE A 2 13.69 -7.45 -2.84
N ALA A 3 13.07 -7.49 -4.01
CA ALA A 3 12.06 -6.51 -4.39
C ALA A 3 10.68 -6.97 -3.92
N PHE A 4 9.91 -6.07 -3.30
CA PHE A 4 8.50 -6.33 -3.01
C PHE A 4 7.65 -6.02 -4.23
N ASP A 5 6.76 -6.95 -4.61
CA ASP A 5 5.69 -6.67 -5.56
C ASP A 5 4.57 -5.82 -4.91
N ALA A 6 3.65 -5.33 -5.72
CA ALA A 6 2.58 -4.44 -5.25
C ALA A 6 1.59 -5.10 -4.30
N ASP A 7 1.31 -6.40 -4.48
CA ASP A 7 0.36 -7.13 -3.62
C ASP A 7 0.96 -7.35 -2.23
N VAL A 8 2.19 -7.84 -2.19
CA VAL A 8 2.97 -8.04 -0.95
C VAL A 8 3.15 -6.73 -0.22
N PHE A 9 3.55 -5.67 -0.93
CA PHE A 9 3.77 -4.38 -0.29
C PHE A 9 2.46 -3.76 0.21
N SER A 10 1.35 -3.94 -0.52
CA SER A 10 0.02 -3.52 -0.04
C SER A 10 -0.40 -4.23 1.24
N LEU A 11 -0.12 -5.53 1.37
CA LEU A 11 -0.40 -6.31 2.59
C LEU A 11 0.45 -5.84 3.78
N ILE A 12 1.72 -5.50 3.53
CA ILE A 12 2.60 -4.92 4.55
C ILE A 12 2.05 -3.55 5.01
N LEU A 13 1.64 -2.68 4.09
CA LEU A 13 1.11 -1.35 4.41
C LEU A 13 -0.18 -1.38 5.23
N VAL A 14 -1.02 -2.40 5.06
CA VAL A 14 -2.23 -2.58 5.90
C VAL A 14 -1.95 -3.27 7.23
N GLY A 15 -0.69 -3.61 7.50
CA GLY A 15 -0.26 -4.23 8.75
C GLY A 15 -0.63 -5.71 8.83
N ASP A 16 -0.71 -6.42 7.71
CA ASP A 16 -0.95 -7.86 7.72
C ASP A 16 0.15 -8.57 8.54
N PRO A 17 -0.21 -9.34 9.58
CA PRO A 17 0.75 -9.88 10.53
C PRO A 17 1.67 -10.94 9.90
N GLU A 18 1.20 -11.67 8.90
CA GLU A 18 1.99 -12.68 8.22
C GLU A 18 3.04 -12.01 7.32
N TYR A 19 2.62 -11.07 6.48
CA TYR A 19 3.54 -10.39 5.56
C TYR A 19 4.49 -9.44 6.28
N SER A 20 4.04 -8.76 7.34
CA SER A 20 4.93 -7.95 8.19
C SER A 20 6.02 -8.79 8.85
N LYS A 21 5.67 -9.99 9.34
CA LYS A 21 6.64 -10.93 9.93
C LYS A 21 7.62 -11.50 8.89
N ARG A 22 7.16 -11.70 7.65
CA ARG A 22 8.03 -12.13 6.55
C ARG A 22 9.00 -11.01 6.16
N ALA A 23 8.51 -9.79 6.02
CA ALA A 23 9.32 -8.62 5.70
C ALA A 23 10.37 -8.33 6.78
N SER A 24 10.04 -8.47 8.06
CA SER A 24 10.99 -8.22 9.17
C SER A 24 12.13 -9.23 9.25
N ARG A 25 12.03 -10.37 8.56
CA ARG A 25 13.15 -11.34 8.43
C ARG A 25 14.16 -10.95 7.36
N ILE A 26 13.82 -9.98 6.49
CA ILE A 26 14.71 -9.48 5.45
C ILE A 26 15.44 -8.26 6.01
N ALA A 27 16.78 -8.27 5.98
CA ALA A 27 17.57 -7.12 6.40
C ALA A 27 17.21 -5.87 5.56
N ILE A 28 17.10 -4.70 6.19
CA ILE A 28 16.65 -3.46 5.55
C ILE A 28 17.47 -3.15 4.28
N GLN A 29 18.79 -3.37 4.30
CA GLN A 29 19.68 -3.11 3.16
C GLN A 29 19.45 -4.07 1.99
N GLN A 30 18.72 -5.17 2.24
CA GLN A 30 18.32 -6.12 1.22
C GLN A 30 16.89 -5.89 0.73
N GLN A 31 16.09 -5.03 1.37
CA GLN A 31 14.74 -4.71 0.93
C GLN A 31 14.78 -3.65 -0.19
N ALA A 32 13.97 -3.83 -1.21
CA ALA A 32 13.79 -2.85 -2.27
C ALA A 32 12.30 -2.74 -2.64
N ILE A 33 11.88 -1.53 -2.94
CA ILE A 33 10.55 -1.25 -3.46
C ILE A 33 10.75 -0.68 -4.86
N PRO A 34 10.38 -1.40 -5.93
CA PRO A 34 10.44 -0.86 -7.29
C PRO A 34 9.61 0.42 -7.41
N VAL A 35 10.12 1.42 -8.13
CA VAL A 35 9.38 2.68 -8.35
C VAL A 35 8.00 2.47 -8.97
N VAL A 36 7.87 1.44 -9.82
CA VAL A 36 6.59 1.05 -10.44
C VAL A 36 5.58 0.55 -9.41
N VAL A 37 6.03 -0.10 -8.33
CA VAL A 37 5.15 -0.57 -7.25
C VAL A 37 4.64 0.61 -6.42
N VAL A 38 5.50 1.60 -6.14
CA VAL A 38 5.08 2.84 -5.48
C VAL A 38 4.02 3.56 -6.31
N GLU A 39 4.26 3.68 -7.62
CA GLU A 39 3.34 4.31 -8.56
C GLU A 39 1.98 3.61 -8.61
N GLU A 40 1.98 2.28 -8.71
CA GLU A 40 0.77 1.46 -8.74
C GLU A 40 -0.09 1.65 -7.48
N ILE A 41 0.53 1.62 -6.29
CA ILE A 41 -0.18 1.81 -5.02
C ILE A 41 -0.76 3.22 -4.93
N LEU A 42 0.03 4.26 -5.23
CA LEU A 42 -0.45 5.64 -5.20
C LEU A 42 -1.63 5.84 -6.15
N ARG A 43 -1.55 5.29 -7.37
CA ARG A 43 -2.64 5.33 -8.35
C ARG A 43 -3.89 4.64 -7.82
N GLY A 44 -3.76 3.47 -7.20
CA GLY A 44 -4.86 2.73 -6.57
C GLY A 44 -5.53 3.51 -5.44
N ARG A 45 -4.74 4.18 -4.58
CA ARG A 45 -5.26 5.03 -3.50
C ARG A 45 -6.03 6.24 -4.04
N LEU A 46 -5.48 6.95 -5.01
CA LEU A 46 -6.15 8.08 -5.65
C LEU A 46 -7.44 7.66 -6.37
N ASN A 47 -7.45 6.49 -7.01
CA ASN A 47 -8.67 5.94 -7.60
C ASN A 47 -9.73 5.62 -6.53
N SER A 48 -9.31 5.07 -5.38
CA SER A 48 -10.22 4.78 -4.26
C SER A 48 -10.86 6.06 -3.70
N ILE A 49 -10.09 7.15 -3.60
CA ILE A 49 -10.60 8.47 -3.19
C ILE A 49 -11.66 8.95 -4.18
N ARG A 50 -11.38 8.93 -5.49
CA ARG A 50 -12.35 9.34 -6.52
C ARG A 50 -13.62 8.50 -6.50
N GLN A 51 -13.50 7.19 -6.29
CA GLN A 51 -14.66 6.31 -6.18
C GLN A 51 -15.52 6.65 -4.95
N ALA A 52 -14.88 6.89 -3.80
CA ALA A 52 -15.55 7.30 -2.57
C ALA A 52 -16.26 8.66 -2.73
N GLU A 53 -15.61 9.64 -3.38
CA GLU A 53 -16.20 10.96 -3.70
C GLU A 53 -17.43 10.84 -4.60
N SER A 54 -17.43 9.88 -5.53
CA SER A 54 -18.54 9.66 -6.45
C SER A 54 -19.66 8.75 -5.90
N GLU A 55 -19.56 8.29 -4.64
CA GLU A 55 -20.46 7.30 -4.02
C GLU A 55 -20.56 5.96 -4.78
N LYS A 56 -19.62 5.69 -5.69
CA LYS A 56 -19.58 4.44 -6.48
C LYS A 56 -18.75 3.33 -5.83
N GLY A 57 -18.19 3.58 -4.65
CA GLY A 57 -17.34 2.65 -3.92
C GLY A 57 -17.90 2.27 -2.55
N ASN A 58 -17.52 1.09 -2.04
CA ASN A 58 -17.87 0.62 -0.69
C ASN A 58 -17.03 1.27 0.42
N LEU A 59 -16.06 2.12 0.05
CA LEU A 59 -15.12 2.75 0.97
C LEU A 59 -15.58 4.18 1.28
N LYS A 60 -15.68 4.51 2.57
CA LYS A 60 -15.91 5.90 3.00
C LYS A 60 -14.72 6.77 2.62
N ILE A 61 -14.99 8.02 2.26
CA ILE A 61 -13.96 8.98 1.82
C ILE A 61 -12.87 9.18 2.89
N GLU A 62 -13.23 9.22 4.17
CA GLU A 62 -12.28 9.37 5.27
C GLU A 62 -11.31 8.17 5.33
N ARG A 63 -11.83 6.97 5.10
CA ARG A 63 -11.00 5.76 5.06
C ARG A 63 -10.09 5.74 3.84
N ALA A 64 -10.55 6.26 2.70
CA ALA A 64 -9.73 6.38 1.50
C ALA A 64 -8.52 7.30 1.72
N TYR A 65 -8.72 8.45 2.36
CA TYR A 65 -7.62 9.37 2.72
C TYR A 65 -6.67 8.77 3.76
N GLN A 66 -7.18 8.08 4.80
CA GLN A 66 -6.31 7.38 5.77
C GLN A 66 -5.36 6.36 5.11
N LEU A 67 -5.87 5.61 4.12
CA LEU A 67 -5.07 4.64 3.39
C LEU A 67 -4.02 5.31 2.47
N PHE A 68 -4.33 6.49 1.94
CA PHE A 68 -3.38 7.29 1.18
C PHE A 68 -2.27 7.84 2.10
N GLU A 69 -2.62 8.43 3.24
CA GLU A 69 -1.65 8.93 4.23
C GLU A 69 -0.72 7.83 4.74
N ALA A 70 -1.26 6.64 5.04
CA ALA A 70 -0.48 5.48 5.47
C ALA A 70 0.55 4.99 4.42
N THR A 71 0.39 5.38 3.15
CA THR A 71 1.35 5.03 2.08
C THR A 71 2.53 6.01 2.05
N LEU A 72 2.39 7.20 2.64
CA LEU A 72 3.40 8.27 2.62
C LEU A 72 4.23 8.35 3.92
N ALA A 73 3.79 7.68 4.98
CA ALA A 73 4.46 7.62 6.28
C ALA A 73 5.55 6.54 6.33
#